data_AF-A0A2N0NKT6-F1
#
_entry.id   AF-A0A2N0NKT6-F1
#
_cell.length_a   1.000
_cell.length_b   1.000
_cell.length_c   1.000
_cell.angle_alpha   90.00
_cell.angle_beta   90.00
_cell.angle_gamma   90.00
#
_symmetry.space_group_name_H-M   'P 1'
#
loop_
_entity.id
_entity.type
_entity.pdbx_description
1 polymer ?
#
loop_
_entity_poly.entity_id
_entity_poly.type
_entity_poly.pdbx_seq_one_letter_code
_entity_poly.pdbx_strand_id
1 'polypeptide(L)' 'YGDKKISKTNIVKCNIRLKDEMPINQKAYRESTENREIIKREIDKMLKERIIQESYSPWSSPVVIVNKK' A
#
# COMPACT_ATOMS: atom_id res chain seq x y z
N TYR A 1 5.51 -10.04 -19.34
CA TYR A 1 5.85 -8.96 -18.39
C TYR A 1 5.51 -9.46 -16.97
N GLY A 2 6.12 -10.49 -16.37
CA GLY A 2 7.53 -10.89 -16.34
C GLY A 2 8.16 -10.30 -15.08
N ASP A 3 8.19 -11.08 -13.99
CA ASP A 3 8.56 -10.72 -12.61
C ASP A 3 9.85 -9.89 -12.48
N LYS A 4 9.73 -8.56 -12.58
CA LYS A 4 10.85 -7.65 -12.37
C LYS A 4 11.03 -7.45 -10.86
N LYS A 5 12.09 -8.05 -10.32
CA LYS A 5 12.48 -7.90 -8.90
C LYS A 5 12.67 -6.41 -8.58
N ILE A 6 11.90 -5.91 -7.62
CA ILE A 6 11.96 -4.52 -7.17
C ILE A 6 13.28 -4.31 -6.40
N SER A 7 14.01 -3.25 -6.74
CA SER A 7 15.25 -2.83 -6.08
C SER A 7 15.04 -1.53 -5.32
N LYS A 8 15.73 -1.35 -4.19
CA LYS A 8 15.73 -0.10 -3.42
C LYS A 8 17.13 0.49 -3.31
N THR A 9 17.21 1.81 -3.16
CA THR A 9 18.47 2.52 -2.87
C THR A 9 18.29 3.41 -1.64
N ASN A 10 19.37 3.56 -0.88
CA ASN A 10 19.41 4.45 0.29
C ASN A 10 20.17 5.76 -0.02
N ILE A 11 20.57 5.99 -1.28
CA ILE A 11 21.39 7.15 -1.67
C ILE A 11 20.60 8.46 -1.59
N VAL A 12 19.35 8.47 -2.05
CA VAL A 12 18.47 9.65 -2.01
C VAL A 12 17.12 9.25 -1.41
N LYS A 13 16.63 10.06 -0.47
CA LYS A 13 15.27 9.92 0.08
C LYS A 13 14.33 10.85 -0.67
N CYS A 14 13.17 10.34 -1.08
CA CYS A 14 12.11 11.16 -1.64
C CYS A 14 11.46 11.98 -0.52
N ASN A 15 11.51 13.31 -0.62
CA ASN A 15 10.80 14.22 0.26
C ASN A 15 9.61 14.82 -0.51
N ILE A 16 8.39 14.58 -0.02
CA ILE A 16 7.16 15.09 -0.61
C ILE A 16 6.68 16.26 0.24
N ARG A 17 6.68 17.47 -0.32
CA ARG A 17 6.17 18.67 0.35
C ARG A 17 4.65 18.74 0.19
N LEU A 18 3.93 18.78 1.30
CA LEU A 18 2.48 18.93 1.29
C LEU A 18 2.09 20.42 1.19
N LYS A 19 0.92 20.71 0.62
CA LYS A 19 0.34 22.07 0.59
C LYS A 19 -0.42 22.40 1.87
N ASP A 20 -1.00 21.39 2.49
CA ASP A 20 -1.73 21.43 3.75
C ASP A 20 -1.31 20.21 4.58
N GLU A 21 -1.14 20.39 5.88
CA GLU A 21 -0.71 19.35 6.83
C GLU A 21 -1.89 18.63 7.50
N MET A 22 -3.13 19.00 7.17
CA MET A 22 -4.33 18.40 7.75
C MET A 22 -4.54 16.94 7.28
N PRO A 23 -4.52 15.95 8.19
CA PRO A 23 -4.61 14.54 7.83
C PRO A 23 -5.97 14.12 7.27
N ILE A 24 -5.93 13.35 6.19
CA ILE A 24 -7.08 12.66 5.60
C ILE A 24 -7.07 11.21 6.08
N ASN A 25 -8.06 10.86 6.90
CA ASN A 25 -8.28 9.51 7.41
C ASN A 25 -9.59 8.94 6.86
N GLN A 26 -9.50 8.22 5.75
CA GLN A 26 -10.65 7.56 5.14
C GLN A 26 -10.82 6.15 5.67
N LYS A 27 -12.09 5.79 5.93
CA LYS A 27 -12.49 4.45 6.36
C LYS A 27 -12.34 3.46 5.20
N ALA A 28 -11.79 2.28 5.48
CA ALA A 28 -11.76 1.17 4.54
C ALA A 28 -13.17 0.74 4.13
N TYR A 29 -13.34 0.36 2.86
CA TYR A 29 -14.62 -0.16 2.36
C TYR A 29 -14.90 -1.56 2.90
N ARG A 30 -16.18 -1.95 2.85
CA ARG A 30 -16.59 -3.30 3.17
C ARG A 30 -16.30 -4.19 1.96
N GLU A 31 -15.40 -5.14 2.16
CA GLU A 31 -15.03 -6.13 1.14
C GLU A 31 -15.75 -7.47 1.35
N SER A 32 -15.89 -8.24 0.28
CA SER A 32 -16.28 -9.65 0.35
C SER A 32 -15.19 -10.49 1.03
N THR A 33 -15.53 -11.71 1.45
CA THR A 33 -14.57 -12.65 2.05
C THR A 33 -13.43 -12.98 1.08
N GLU A 34 -13.75 -13.24 -0.19
CA GLU A 34 -12.79 -13.52 -1.26
C GLU A 34 -11.82 -12.35 -1.47
N ASN A 35 -12.35 -11.12 -1.60
CA ASN A 35 -11.53 -9.92 -1.76
C ASN A 35 -10.59 -9.72 -0.57
N ARG A 36 -11.08 -9.97 0.65
CA ARG A 36 -10.27 -9.84 1.87
C ARG A 36 -9.11 -10.82 1.90
N GLU A 37 -9.30 -12.05 1.41
CA GLU A 37 -8.23 -13.05 1.31
C GLU A 37 -7.16 -12.65 0.28
N ILE A 38 -7.59 -12.11 -0.87
CA ILE A 38 -6.68 -11.59 -1.90
C ILE A 38 -5.85 -10.44 -1.34
N ILE A 39 -6.48 -9.46 -0.68
CA ILE A 39 -5.80 -8.33 -0.04
C ILE A 39 -4.77 -8.82 0.96
N LYS A 40 -5.15 -9.76 1.84
CA LYS A 40 -4.24 -10.31 2.85
C LYS A 40 -3.02 -10.97 2.21
N ARG A 41 -3.24 -11.82 1.19
CA ARG A 41 -2.15 -12.50 0.47
C ARG A 41 -1.16 -11.52 -0.15
N GLU A 42 -1.66 -10.45 -0.76
CA GLU A 42 -0.80 -9.46 -1.41
C GLU A 42 -0.05 -8.60 -0.38
N ILE A 43 -0.68 -8.26 0.75
CA ILE A 43 -0.01 -7.59 1.88
C ILE A 43 1.15 -8.46 2.40
N ASP A 44 0.91 -9.75 2.66
CA ASP A 44 1.92 -10.68 3.17
C ASP A 44 3.11 -10.80 2.19
N LYS A 45 2.83 -10.84 0.89
CA LYS A 45 3.84 -10.84 -0.17
C LYS A 45 4.67 -9.55 -0.16
N MET A 46 4.01 -8.38 -0.15
CA MET A 46 4.70 -7.08 -0.17
C MET A 46 5.50 -6.81 1.12
N LEU A 47 5.03 -7.28 2.28
CA LEU A 47 5.77 -7.26 3.54
C LEU A 47 7.04 -8.11 3.46
N LYS A 48 6.93 -9.33 2.92
CA LYS A 48 8.07 -10.24 2.73
C LYS A 48 9.12 -9.64 1.79
N GLU A 49 8.68 -8.96 0.73
CA GLU A 49 9.54 -8.25 -0.21
C GLU A 49 10.09 -6.91 0.34
N ARG A 50 9.65 -6.51 1.55
CA ARG A 50 10.02 -5.25 2.22
C ARG A 50 9.70 -4.00 1.38
N ILE A 51 8.59 -4.07 0.63
CA ILE A 51 8.04 -2.96 -0.16
C ILE A 51 7.19 -2.06 0.74
N ILE A 52 6.40 -2.68 1.64
CA ILE A 52 5.57 -1.99 2.63
C ILE A 52 6.04 -2.31 4.06
N GLN A 53 5.56 -1.53 5.02
CA GLN A 53 5.81 -1.72 6.44
C GLN A 53 4.55 -1.36 7.25
N GLU A 54 4.43 -1.93 8.45
CA GLU A 54 3.41 -1.52 9.40
C GLU A 54 3.69 -0.09 9.90
N SER A 55 2.62 0.68 10.14
CA SER A 55 2.72 2.05 10.63
C SER A 55 1.47 2.48 11.39
N TYR A 56 1.64 3.45 12.29
CA TYR A 56 0.56 4.15 12.98
C TYR A 56 0.48 5.57 12.44
N SER A 57 -0.18 5.73 11.29
CA SER A 57 -0.28 7.00 10.56
C SER A 57 -1.62 7.69 10.81
N PRO A 58 -1.66 9.03 10.95
CA PRO A 58 -2.92 9.78 10.94
C PRO A 58 -3.57 9.81 9.56
N TRP A 59 -2.85 9.40 8.50
CA TRP A 59 -3.32 9.31 7.12
C TRP A 59 -3.76 7.89 6.77
N SER A 60 -4.93 7.76 6.13
CA SER A 60 -5.47 6.49 5.66
C SER A 60 -6.27 6.67 4.37
N SER A 61 -6.09 5.75 3.42
CA SER A 61 -6.84 5.66 2.16
C SER A 61 -7.38 4.24 1.99
N PRO A 62 -8.63 4.04 1.53
CA PRO A 62 -9.19 2.71 1.33
C PRO A 62 -8.48 1.96 0.19
N VAL A 63 -8.37 0.64 0.32
CA VAL A 63 -7.86 -0.26 -0.72
C VAL A 63 -9.02 -0.71 -1.60
N VAL A 64 -8.80 -0.80 -2.91
CA VAL A 64 -9.78 -1.26 -3.90
C VAL A 64 -9.15 -2.34 -4.76
N ILE A 65 -9.89 -3.44 -4.99
CA ILE A 65 -9.48 -4.50 -5.92
C ILE A 65 -10.01 -4.17 -7.30
N VAL A 66 -9.13 -4.26 -8.31
CA VAL A 66 -9.49 -4.10 -9.71
C VAL A 66 -9.04 -5.34 -10.50
N ASN A 67 -9.92 -5.83 -11.36
CA ASN A 67 -9.59 -6.91 -12.27
C ASN A 67 -8.76 -6.35 -13.43
N LYS A 68 -7.58 -6.93 -13.67
CA LYS A 68 -6.82 -6.62 -14.88
C LYS A 68 -7.51 -7.26 -16.09
N LYS A 69 -7.63 -6.49 -17.17
CA LYS A 69 -7.98 -7.01 -18.50
C LYS A 69 -6.74 -7.54 -19.21
#